data_AF-A0A1H1KEE0-F1
#
_entry.id   AF-A0A1H1KEE0-F1
#
_cell.length_a   1.000
_cell.length_b   1.000
_cell.length_c   1.000
_cell.angle_alpha   90.00
_cell.angle_beta   90.00
_cell.angle_gamma   90.00
#
_symmetry.space_group_name_H-M   'P 1'
#
loop_
_entity.id
_entity.type
_entity.pdbx_description
1 polymer ?
#
loop_
_entity_poly.entity_id
_entity_poly.type
_entity_poly.pdbx_seq_one_letter_code
_entity_poly.pdbx_strand_id
1 'polypeptide(L)' 'MPNETLVLHHEARQWLLDGINALAEAVKVMPGFGGRSVIVERAPGVPLVANSGPVVAGSVDLSGRHGEMGAQLPARWSPA' A
#
# COMPACT_ATOMS: atom_id res chain seq x y z
N MET A 1 -21.04 16.74 1.97
CA MET A 1 -20.12 17.78 2.46
C MET A 1 -18.75 17.47 1.88
N PRO A 2 -18.07 18.34 1.10
CA PRO A 2 -16.74 18.00 0.64
C PRO A 2 -15.80 18.12 1.85
N ASN A 3 -15.41 16.97 2.42
CA ASN A 3 -14.41 16.88 3.50
C ASN A 3 -12.99 16.96 2.90
N GLU A 4 -12.74 17.98 2.08
CA GLU A 4 -11.42 18.17 1.47
C GLU A 4 -10.47 18.76 2.51
N THR A 5 -9.45 17.98 2.85
CA THR A 5 -8.41 18.38 3.81
C THR A 5 -7.22 18.85 2.98
N LEU A 6 -6.91 20.15 3.05
CA LEU A 6 -5.76 20.73 2.38
C LEU A 6 -4.56 20.69 3.32
N VAL A 7 -3.50 20.00 2.90
CA VAL A 7 -2.25 19.89 3.65
C VAL A 7 -1.08 20.30 2.77
N LEU A 8 -0.15 21.08 3.32
CA LEU A 8 0.91 21.75 2.55
C LEU A 8 2.30 21.46 3.13
N HIS A 9 3.32 21.75 2.32
CA HIS A 9 4.73 21.75 2.71
C HIS A 9 5.20 20.43 3.36
N HIS A 10 5.73 20.50 4.58
CA HIS A 10 6.37 19.38 5.25
C HIS A 10 5.36 18.30 5.65
N GLU A 11 4.19 18.71 6.13
CA GLU A 11 3.14 17.79 6.58
C GLU A 11 2.63 16.92 5.43
N ALA A 12 2.44 17.50 4.24
CA ALA A 12 2.06 16.76 3.04
C ALA A 12 3.12 15.71 2.65
N ARG A 13 4.41 16.07 2.74
CA ARG A 13 5.51 15.13 2.44
C ARG A 13 5.58 14.00 3.46
N GLN A 14 5.32 14.29 4.73
CA GLN A 14 5.35 13.28 5.78
C GLN A 14 4.25 12.24 5.55
N TRP A 15 3.03 12.68 5.24
CA TRP A 15 1.91 11.76 4.98
C TRP A 15 2.17 10.86 3.78
N LEU A 16 2.76 11.42 2.71
CA LEU A 16 3.17 10.65 1.55
C LEU A 16 4.25 9.62 1.89
N LEU A 17 5.27 10.04 2.64
CA LEU A 17 6.37 9.17 3.04
C LEU A 17 5.89 8.00 3.91
N ASP A 18 4.98 8.26 4.85
CA ASP A 18 4.43 7.24 5.73
C ASP A 18 3.67 6.18 4.93
N GLY A 19 2.84 6.59 3.97
CA GLY A 19 2.12 5.68 3.07
C GLY A 19 3.04 4.85 2.17
N ILE A 20 4.06 5.50 1.59
CA ILE A 20 5.06 4.81 0.74
C ILE A 20 5.86 3.79 1.56
N ASN A 21 6.28 4.13 2.78
CA ASN A 21 7.04 3.24 3.65
C ASN A 21 6.23 2.01 4.05
N ALA A 22 4.95 2.20 4.40
CA ALA A 22 4.08 1.08 4.76
C ALA A 22 3.88 0.12 3.58
N LEU A 23 3.67 0.65 2.36
CA LEU A 23 3.60 -0.15 1.14
C LEU A 23 4.93 -0.87 0.86
N ALA A 24 6.06 -0.16 1.01
CA ALA A 24 7.38 -0.71 0.74
C ALA A 24 7.70 -1.88 1.68
N GLU A 25 7.39 -1.77 2.97
CA GLU A 25 7.59 -2.87 3.93
C GLU A 25 6.72 -4.10 3.60
N ALA A 26 5.49 -3.89 3.14
CA ALA A 26 4.62 -4.98 2.69
C ALA A 26 5.17 -5.72 1.45
N VAL A 27 5.79 -5.01 0.50
CA VAL A 27 6.28 -5.60 -0.75
C VAL A 27 7.71 -6.14 -0.63
N LYS A 28 8.56 -5.52 0.21
CA LYS A 28 9.98 -5.84 0.37
C LYS A 28 10.26 -7.26 0.89
N VAL A 29 9.28 -7.92 1.51
CA VAL A 29 9.46 -9.30 1.99
C VAL A 29 9.39 -10.36 0.88
N MET A 30 9.00 -9.97 -0.34
CA MET A 30 8.78 -10.86 -1.48
C MET A 30 9.88 -11.00 -2.56
N PRO A 31 10.85 -10.10 -2.75
CA PRO A 31 11.73 -10.18 -3.92
C PRO A 31 12.69 -11.38 -3.82
N GLY A 32 12.64 -12.26 -4.82
CA GLY A 32 13.61 -13.32 -5.09
C GLY A 32 13.06 -14.75 -5.09
N PHE A 33 13.84 -15.69 -5.66
CA PHE A 33 13.62 -17.13 -5.47
C PHE A 33 13.86 -17.45 -3.97
N GLY A 34 12.77 -17.69 -3.22
CA GLY A 34 12.81 -17.83 -1.76
C GLY A 34 12.18 -16.66 -0.98
N GLY A 35 11.57 -15.69 -1.66
CA GLY A 35 10.77 -14.64 -1.03
C GLY A 35 9.62 -15.21 -0.19
N ARG A 36 9.27 -14.53 0.90
CA ARG A 36 8.21 -14.98 1.82
C ARG A 36 6.85 -14.75 1.18
N SER A 37 5.92 -15.67 1.40
CA SER A 37 4.52 -15.47 1.04
C SER A 37 3.84 -14.54 2.05
N VAL A 38 2.99 -13.65 1.54
CA VAL A 38 2.17 -12.74 2.36
C VAL A 38 0.74 -13.26 2.35
N ILE A 39 0.08 -13.24 3.50
CA ILE A 39 -1.34 -13.57 3.61
C ILE A 39 -2.13 -12.27 3.43
N VAL A 40 -3.02 -12.26 2.46
CA VAL A 40 -3.94 -11.16 2.17
C VAL A 40 -5.33 -11.57 2.62
N GLU A 41 -5.89 -10.82 3.56
CA GLU A 41 -7.28 -11.00 3.97
C GLU A 41 -8.21 -10.48 2.86
N ARG A 42 -9.19 -11.30 2.48
CA ARG A 42 -10.24 -10.95 1.50
C ARG A 42 -11.59 -11.23 2.12
N ALA A 43 -12.39 -10.19 2.33
CA ALA A 43 -13.79 -10.31 2.70
C ALA A 43 -14.69 -10.04 1.49
N PRO A 44 -15.72 -10.87 1.20
CA PRO A 44 -16.01 -12.19 1.79
C PRO A 44 -15.20 -13.31 1.11
N GLY A 45 -14.61 -14.24 1.89
CA GLY A 45 -13.95 -15.42 1.31
C GLY A 45 -12.80 -16.02 2.12
N VAL A 46 -11.98 -16.81 1.44
CA VAL A 46 -10.76 -17.46 1.96
C VAL A 46 -9.58 -16.49 1.82
N PRO A 47 -8.69 -16.40 2.82
CA PRO A 47 -7.47 -15.58 2.71
C PRO A 47 -6.61 -16.03 1.52
N LEU A 48 -6.06 -15.07 0.80
CA LEU A 48 -5.20 -15.30 -0.36
C LEU A 48 -3.74 -15.32 0.08
N VAL A 49 -3.03 -16.42 -0.20
CA VAL A 49 -1.58 -16.47 -0.08
C VAL A 49 -0.98 -15.86 -1.35
N ALA A 50 -0.43 -14.65 -1.25
CA ALA A 50 0.16 -13.91 -2.35
C ALA A 50 1.70 -14.01 -2.33
N ASN A 51 2.28 -14.21 -3.51
CA ASN A 51 3.72 -14.24 -3.76
C ASN A 51 4.13 -13.21 -4.84
N SER A 52 3.25 -12.25 -5.15
CA SER A 52 3.46 -11.25 -6.19
C SER A 52 3.31 -9.83 -5.64
N GLY A 53 4.32 -9.01 -5.93
CA GLY A 53 4.39 -7.57 -5.61
C GLY A 53 3.09 -6.82 -5.87
N PRO A 54 2.56 -6.85 -7.11
CA PRO A 54 1.37 -6.09 -7.47
C PRO A 54 0.10 -6.50 -6.70
N VAL A 55 -0.07 -7.79 -6.39
CA VAL A 55 -1.27 -8.27 -5.67
C VAL A 55 -1.24 -7.80 -4.22
N VAL A 56 -0.08 -7.89 -3.56
CA VAL A 56 0.08 -7.38 -2.19
C VAL A 56 -0.09 -5.87 -2.18
N ALA A 57 0.54 -5.15 -3.10
CA ALA A 57 0.44 -3.69 -3.19
C ALA A 57 -1.01 -3.21 -3.36
N GLY A 58 -1.79 -3.88 -4.20
CA GLY A 58 -3.21 -3.56 -4.39
C GLY A 58 -4.13 -3.96 -3.24
N SER A 59 -3.62 -4.70 -2.24
CA SER A 59 -4.39 -5.16 -1.09
C SER A 59 -4.00 -4.47 0.23
N VAL A 60 -3.04 -3.53 0.18
CA VAL A 60 -2.66 -2.73 1.36
C VAL A 60 -3.79 -1.74 1.64
N ASP A 61 -4.41 -1.90 2.81
CA ASP A 61 -5.34 -0.94 3.38
C ASP A 61 -4.71 -0.31 4.63
N LEU A 62 -4.46 1.00 4.57
CA LEU A 62 -3.88 1.73 5.69
C LEU A 62 -5.01 2.44 6.41
N SER A 63 -5.28 2.07 7.66
CA SER A 63 -6.31 2.72 8.46
C SER A 63 -6.01 4.22 8.64
N GLY A 64 -6.64 5.07 7.84
CA GLY A 64 -6.54 6.53 7.90
C GLY A 64 -6.26 7.18 6.55
N ARG A 65 -7.05 8.22 6.22
CA ARG A 65 -6.97 8.97 4.95
C ARG A 65 -5.57 9.42 4.56
N HIS A 66 -4.71 9.71 5.52
CA HIS A 66 -3.37 10.27 5.27
C HIS A 66 -2.40 9.22 4.73
N GLY A 67 -2.42 8.01 5.30
CA GLY A 67 -1.59 6.90 4.84
C GLY A 67 -2.05 6.36 3.49
N GLU A 68 -3.36 6.23 3.29
CA GLU A 68 -3.94 5.76 2.02
C GLU A 68 -3.52 6.62 0.82
N MET A 69 -3.53 7.96 0.95
CA MET A 69 -3.11 8.85 -0.14
C MET A 69 -1.66 8.58 -0.57
N GLY A 70 -0.75 8.33 0.39
CA GLY A 70 0.65 8.02 0.10
C GLY A 70 0.85 6.62 -0.48
N ALA A 71 0.10 5.63 0.00
CA ALA A 71 0.20 4.24 -0.47
C ALA A 71 -0.44 4.01 -1.85
N GLN A 72 -1.47 4.79 -2.23
CA GLN A 72 -2.12 4.65 -3.53
C GLN A 72 -1.30 5.23 -4.69
N LEU A 73 -0.41 6.20 -4.44
CA LEU A 73 0.42 6.84 -5.46
C LEU A 73 1.36 5.86 -6.19
N PRO A 74 2.16 5.02 -5.49
CA PRO A 74 2.99 4.00 -6.12
C PRO A 74 2.20 2.76 -6.57
N ALA A 75 1.08 2.45 -5.89
CA ALA A 75 0.27 1.27 -6.19
C ALA A 75 -0.38 1.33 -7.58
N ARG A 76 -0.49 2.52 -8.19
CA ARG A 76 -0.78 2.70 -9.63
C ARG A 76 0.44 2.34 -10.48
N TRP A 77 1.01 1.16 -10.25
CA TRP A 77 2.02 0.57 -11.11
C TRP A 77 1.33 0.14 -12.40
N SER A 78 1.43 0.94 -13.46
CA SER A 78 1.11 0.49 -14.81
C SER A 78 2.34 -0.25 -15.35
N PRO A 79 2.27 -1.57 -15.61
CA PRO A 79 3.30 -2.18 -16.45
C PRO A 79 3.06 -1.64 -17.85
N ALA A 80 4.04 -0.89 -18.37
CA ALA A 80 4.23 -0.82 -19.81
C ALA A 80 4.98 -2.09 -20.25
#